data_AF-A0A2H4Z947-F1
#
_entry.id   AF-A0A2H4Z947-F1
#
_cell.length_a   1.000
_cell.length_b   1.000
_cell.length_c   1.000
_cell.angle_alpha   90.00
_cell.angle_beta   90.00
_cell.angle_gamma   90.00
#
_symmetry.space_group_name_H-M   'P 1'
#
loop_
_entity.id
_entity.type
_entity.pdbx_description
1 polymer ?
#
loop_
_entity_poly.entity_id
_entity_poly.type
_entity_poly.pdbx_seq_one_letter_code
_entity_poly.pdbx_strand_id
1 'polypeptide(L)'
;MKRTVSCLGLAGLLLASACALAEGLPRTAAPAGAEVYFISPKDGATVDKTFTVRFGLKGMGVAPAGADIPETGHHHILIDLKDEPAMDQPLPMTDAIRHFGKGQTETELTLAPGKHT
;
A
#
# COMPACT_ATOMS: atom_id res chain seq x y z
N MET A 1 -7.40 -21.58 75.77
CA MET A 1 -7.78 -20.16 75.55
C MET A 1 -6.97 -19.61 74.38
N LYS A 2 -7.62 -18.78 73.55
CA LYS A 2 -7.11 -17.97 72.42
C LYS A 2 -7.12 -18.62 71.02
N ARG A 3 -8.06 -18.10 70.22
CA ARG A 3 -8.33 -18.29 68.78
C ARG A 3 -7.43 -17.37 67.95
N THR A 4 -7.17 -17.73 66.67
CA THR A 4 -7.06 -16.88 65.45
C THR A 4 -6.62 -17.79 64.29
N VAL A 5 -7.43 -18.11 63.26
CA VAL A 5 -7.80 -17.36 62.04
C VAL A 5 -6.58 -16.96 61.18
N SER A 6 -6.42 -17.49 59.95
CA SER A 6 -6.77 -16.76 58.71
C SER A 6 -6.20 -17.40 57.42
N CYS A 7 -7.06 -17.40 56.40
CA CYS A 7 -6.89 -17.27 54.95
C CYS A 7 -5.49 -17.22 54.31
N LEU A 8 -5.34 -17.92 53.18
CA LEU A 8 -4.89 -17.41 51.86
C LEU A 8 -4.83 -18.64 50.92
N GLY A 9 -5.39 -18.71 49.72
CA GLY A 9 -5.86 -17.71 48.77
C GLY A 9 -5.53 -18.29 47.39
N LEU A 10 -6.54 -18.73 46.64
CA LEU A 10 -6.40 -19.32 45.31
C LEU A 10 -5.93 -18.23 44.32
N ALA A 11 -4.65 -18.23 43.96
CA ALA A 11 -4.12 -17.31 42.97
C ALA A 11 -4.43 -17.83 41.55
N GLY A 12 -5.57 -17.40 41.00
CA GLY A 12 -5.87 -17.52 39.58
C GLY A 12 -4.97 -16.57 38.78
N LEU A 13 -4.03 -17.13 38.02
CA LEU A 13 -3.18 -16.36 37.12
C LEU A 13 -4.02 -15.96 35.89
N LEU A 14 -4.51 -14.72 35.89
CA LEU A 14 -5.17 -14.11 34.74
C LEU A 14 -4.16 -13.93 33.60
N LEU A 15 -4.25 -14.75 32.56
CA LEU A 15 -3.61 -14.50 31.27
C LEU A 15 -4.33 -13.31 30.60
N ALA A 16 -3.78 -12.11 30.76
CA ALA A 16 -4.14 -10.98 29.92
C ALA A 16 -3.51 -11.20 28.53
N SER A 17 -4.33 -11.63 27.58
CA SER A 17 -3.96 -11.69 26.16
C SER A 17 -3.88 -10.26 25.63
N ALA A 18 -2.66 -9.77 25.37
CA ALA A 18 -2.45 -8.50 24.70
C ALA A 18 -2.76 -8.70 23.21
N CYS A 19 -3.92 -8.19 22.79
CA CYS A 19 -4.24 -8.02 21.38
C CYS A 19 -3.34 -6.90 20.84
N ALA A 20 -2.23 -7.26 20.19
CA ALA A 20 -1.44 -6.32 19.41
C ALA A 20 -2.25 -5.93 18.17
N LEU A 21 -2.80 -4.73 18.16
CA LEU A 21 -3.33 -4.12 16.95
C LEU A 21 -2.14 -3.85 16.03
N ALA A 22 -2.17 -4.43 14.83
CA ALA A 22 -1.17 -4.15 13.81
C ALA A 22 -1.38 -2.71 13.30
N GLU A 23 -0.67 -1.75 13.89
CA GLU A 23 -0.59 -0.39 13.37
C GLU A 23 0.26 -0.39 12.10
N GLY A 24 -0.25 0.24 11.02
CA GLY A 24 0.44 0.34 9.74
C GLY A 24 1.79 1.08 9.85
N LEU A 25 2.63 0.99 8.81
CA LEU A 25 3.89 1.75 8.80
C LEU A 25 3.61 3.25 8.77
N PRO A 26 4.39 4.08 9.51
CA PRO A 26 4.22 5.52 9.52
C PRO A 26 4.43 6.10 8.11
N ARG A 27 3.54 7.02 7.71
CA ARG A 27 3.48 7.62 6.38
C ARG A 27 3.25 9.11 6.48
N THR A 28 3.82 9.86 5.54
CA THR A 28 3.53 11.27 5.35
C THR A 28 2.28 11.41 4.47
N ALA A 29 1.32 12.22 4.89
CA ALA A 29 0.14 12.50 4.08
C ALA A 29 0.54 13.22 2.79
N ALA A 30 -0.13 12.89 1.68
CA ALA A 30 0.02 13.65 0.44
C ALA A 30 -0.53 15.07 0.60
N PRO A 31 0.02 16.07 -0.11
CA PRO A 31 -0.52 17.43 -0.11
C PRO A 31 -2.01 17.46 -0.50
N ALA A 32 -2.74 18.44 0.02
CA ALA A 32 -4.15 18.62 -0.32
C ALA A 32 -4.33 18.83 -1.84
N GLY A 33 -5.24 18.05 -2.44
CA GLY A 33 -5.49 18.11 -3.88
C GLY A 33 -4.48 17.37 -4.75
N ALA A 34 -3.59 16.56 -4.15
CA ALA A 34 -2.74 15.64 -4.89
C ALA A 34 -3.59 14.55 -5.58
N GLU A 35 -3.26 14.23 -6.84
CA GLU A 35 -4.01 13.29 -7.66
C GLU A 35 -3.07 12.51 -8.58
N VAL A 36 -3.22 11.18 -8.58
CA VAL A 36 -2.57 10.28 -9.55
C VAL A 36 -3.57 9.90 -10.64
N TYR A 37 -3.12 9.85 -11.89
CA TYR A 37 -4.01 9.57 -13.02
C TYR A 37 -3.26 8.92 -14.19
N PHE A 38 -4.01 8.23 -15.05
CA PHE A 38 -3.51 7.78 -16.35
C PHE A 38 -3.66 8.87 -17.41
N ILE A 39 -2.55 9.23 -18.05
CA ILE A 39 -2.54 10.07 -19.25
C ILE A 39 -3.02 9.23 -20.42
N SER A 40 -2.45 8.03 -20.59
CA SER A 40 -2.85 7.03 -21.58
C SER A 40 -2.50 5.61 -21.08
N PRO A 41 -3.26 4.57 -21.46
CA PRO A 41 -4.56 4.64 -22.12
C PRO A 41 -5.61 5.33 -21.23
N LYS A 42 -6.71 5.79 -21.84
CA LYS A 42 -7.87 6.28 -21.08
C LYS A 42 -8.68 5.09 -20.58
N ASP A 43 -9.43 5.30 -19.49
CA ASP A 43 -10.34 4.28 -18.98
C ASP A 43 -11.29 3.80 -20.08
N GLY A 44 -11.47 2.49 -20.19
CA GLY A 44 -12.25 1.82 -21.23
C GLY A 44 -11.61 1.77 -22.63
N ALA A 45 -10.38 2.25 -22.82
CA ALA A 45 -9.73 2.16 -24.13
C ALA A 45 -9.41 0.71 -24.53
N THR A 46 -9.52 0.42 -25.82
CA THR A 46 -8.97 -0.81 -26.43
C THR A 46 -7.57 -0.52 -26.95
N VAL A 47 -6.62 -1.39 -26.63
CA VAL A 47 -5.21 -1.25 -26.96
C VAL A 47 -4.68 -2.56 -27.56
N ASP A 48 -3.53 -2.48 -28.23
CA ASP A 48 -2.80 -3.66 -28.70
C ASP A 48 -2.27 -4.49 -27.52
N LYS A 49 -1.82 -5.72 -27.81
CA LYS A 49 -1.26 -6.63 -26.79
C LYS A 49 -0.12 -5.98 -25.99
N THR A 50 0.72 -5.25 -26.69
CA THR A 50 1.83 -4.47 -26.13
C THR A 50 1.54 -3.00 -26.38
N PHE A 51 1.52 -2.21 -25.31
CA PHE A 51 1.10 -0.82 -25.38
C PHE A 51 1.82 0.02 -24.34
N THR A 52 1.92 1.31 -24.64
CA THR A 52 2.55 2.28 -23.77
C THR A 52 1.54 2.84 -22.78
N VAL A 53 1.90 2.82 -21.50
CA VAL A 53 1.16 3.45 -20.41
C VAL A 53 1.91 4.67 -19.93
N ARG A 54 1.27 5.83 -19.97
CA ARG A 54 1.75 7.10 -19.43
C ARG A 54 0.88 7.47 -18.25
N PHE A 55 1.49 7.78 -17.12
CA PHE A 55 0.80 8.13 -15.89
C PHE A 55 1.38 9.42 -15.32
N GLY A 56 0.53 10.15 -14.61
CA GLY A 56 0.82 11.48 -14.12
C GLY A 56 0.48 11.64 -12.65
N LEU A 57 0.99 12.73 -12.10
CA LEU A 57 0.78 13.17 -10.73
C LEU A 57 0.56 14.69 -10.78
N LYS A 58 -0.46 15.16 -10.06
CA LYS A 58 -0.74 16.58 -9.85
C LYS A 58 -0.64 16.89 -8.37
N GLY A 59 -0.14 18.08 -8.03
CA GLY A 59 -0.07 18.56 -6.63
C GLY A 59 0.97 17.85 -5.76
N MET A 60 1.85 17.04 -6.34
CA MET A 60 2.93 16.32 -5.67
C MET A 60 4.05 16.04 -6.67
N GLY A 61 5.30 15.89 -6.21
CA GLY A 61 6.45 15.53 -7.04
C GLY A 61 6.69 14.03 -7.14
N VAL A 62 7.50 13.63 -8.11
CA VAL A 62 7.96 12.24 -8.28
C VAL A 62 9.45 12.16 -7.95
N ALA A 63 9.83 11.27 -7.05
CA ALA A 63 11.20 11.04 -6.60
C ALA A 63 11.50 9.52 -6.51
N PRO A 64 12.78 9.12 -6.49
CA PRO A 64 13.14 7.72 -6.27
C PRO A 64 12.59 7.18 -4.95
N ALA A 65 12.24 5.89 -4.92
CA ALA A 65 11.79 5.21 -3.73
C ALA A 65 12.86 5.29 -2.62
N GLY A 66 12.44 5.63 -1.40
CA GLY A 66 13.33 5.82 -0.25
C GLY A 66 14.03 7.18 -0.19
N ALA A 67 13.83 8.07 -1.17
CA ALA A 67 14.30 9.44 -1.06
C ALA A 67 13.47 10.21 -0.03
N ASP A 68 14.13 10.89 0.91
CA ASP A 68 13.49 11.78 1.89
C ASP A 68 13.36 13.19 1.32
N ILE A 69 12.45 13.34 0.36
CA ILE A 69 12.14 14.63 -0.27
C ILE A 69 10.66 14.96 0.04
N PRO A 70 10.38 16.09 0.72
CA PRO A 70 9.02 16.48 1.06
C PRO A 70 8.10 16.50 -0.15
N GLU A 71 6.84 16.10 0.05
CA GLU A 71 5.79 16.18 -0.98
C GLU A 71 6.15 15.44 -2.27
N THR A 72 6.88 14.32 -2.15
CA THR A 72 7.21 13.44 -3.28
C THR A 72 6.88 11.98 -3.01
N GLY A 73 6.70 11.22 -4.08
CA GLY A 73 6.53 9.77 -4.03
C GLY A 73 6.98 9.12 -5.33
N HIS A 74 6.61 7.86 -5.53
CA HIS A 74 6.83 7.13 -6.78
C HIS A 74 5.58 6.35 -7.16
N HIS A 75 5.51 5.95 -8.43
CA HIS A 75 4.33 5.29 -8.96
C HIS A 75 4.39 3.77 -8.82
N HIS A 76 3.19 3.19 -8.77
CA HIS A 76 2.93 1.77 -8.98
C HIS A 76 1.80 1.62 -9.99
N ILE A 77 1.83 0.55 -10.77
CA ILE A 77 0.67 0.10 -11.55
C ILE A 77 0.27 -1.27 -10.99
N LEU A 78 -1.02 -1.39 -10.63
CA LEU A 78 -1.64 -2.60 -10.11
C LEU A 78 -2.49 -3.16 -11.26
N ILE A 79 -2.32 -4.44 -11.58
CA ILE A 79 -2.91 -5.08 -12.76
C ILE A 79 -3.74 -6.28 -12.29
N ASP A 80 -5.03 -6.29 -12.64
CA ASP A 80 -5.96 -7.40 -12.40
C ASP A 80 -6.02 -7.91 -10.95
N LEU A 81 -5.80 -7.01 -9.97
CA LEU A 81 -5.91 -7.37 -8.57
C LEU A 81 -7.39 -7.50 -8.19
N LYS A 82 -7.76 -8.65 -7.62
CA LYS A 82 -9.12 -8.89 -7.10
C LYS A 82 -9.43 -8.04 -5.88
N ASP A 83 -8.44 -7.91 -5.00
CA ASP A 83 -8.52 -7.21 -3.74
C ASP A 83 -7.42 -6.14 -3.71
N GLU A 84 -7.73 -4.97 -3.15
CA GLU A 84 -6.75 -3.92 -2.95
C GLU A 84 -5.71 -4.39 -1.91
N PRO A 85 -4.40 -4.29 -2.21
CA PRO A 85 -3.38 -4.63 -1.23
C PRO A 85 -3.44 -3.67 -0.03
N ALA A 86 -2.84 -4.06 1.09
CA ALA A 86 -2.72 -3.17 2.25
C ALA A 86 -1.94 -1.91 1.85
N MET A 87 -2.66 -0.80 1.63
CA MET A 87 -2.05 0.36 0.98
C MET A 87 -1.00 1.01 1.84
N ASP A 88 -1.26 1.24 3.14
CA ASP A 88 -0.72 0.51 4.29
C ASP A 88 0.77 0.13 4.42
N GLN A 89 1.17 -0.85 3.63
CA GLN A 89 2.43 -1.57 3.73
C GLN A 89 3.23 -1.44 2.44
N PRO A 90 4.50 -1.88 2.42
CA PRO A 90 5.21 -2.08 1.17
C PRO A 90 4.43 -3.05 0.29
N LEU A 91 4.21 -2.69 -0.97
CA LEU A 91 3.52 -3.57 -1.90
C LEU A 91 4.39 -4.80 -2.22
N PRO A 92 3.80 -5.99 -2.34
CA PRO A 92 4.56 -7.18 -2.67
C PRO A 92 5.08 -7.09 -4.12
N MET A 93 6.31 -7.54 -4.34
CA MET A 93 6.88 -7.62 -5.68
C MET A 93 6.27 -8.82 -6.42
N THR A 94 5.36 -8.55 -7.35
CA THR A 94 4.67 -9.54 -8.18
C THR A 94 4.58 -9.04 -9.62
N ASP A 95 4.23 -9.90 -10.58
CA ASP A 95 4.03 -9.47 -11.96
C ASP A 95 2.84 -8.52 -12.13
N ALA A 96 1.84 -8.65 -11.24
CA ALA A 96 0.66 -7.80 -11.17
C ALA A 96 0.92 -6.41 -10.54
N ILE A 97 2.04 -6.23 -9.84
CA ILE A 97 2.38 -4.95 -9.19
C ILE A 97 3.71 -4.44 -9.77
N ARG A 98 3.60 -3.51 -10.72
CA ARG A 98 4.74 -2.90 -11.39
C ARG A 98 5.22 -1.69 -10.59
N HIS A 99 6.51 -1.66 -10.30
CA HIS A 99 7.14 -0.64 -9.46
C HIS A 99 7.93 0.36 -10.30
N PHE A 100 7.74 1.65 -10.04
CA PHE A 100 8.40 2.76 -10.73
C PHE A 100 9.19 3.63 -9.75
N GLY A 101 9.96 2.96 -8.89
CA GLY A 101 10.75 3.57 -7.82
C GLY A 101 11.97 4.38 -8.28
N LYS A 102 12.20 4.59 -9.57
CA LYS A 102 13.24 5.51 -10.08
C LYS A 102 12.63 6.83 -10.59
N GLY A 103 11.35 7.05 -10.33
CA GLY A 103 10.60 8.22 -10.79
C GLY A 103 10.18 8.13 -12.25
N GLN A 104 9.97 6.93 -12.77
CA GLN A 104 9.41 6.75 -14.11
C GLN A 104 7.96 7.22 -14.14
N THR A 105 7.53 7.76 -15.28
CA THR A 105 6.15 8.22 -15.56
C THR A 105 5.55 7.54 -16.78
N GLU A 106 6.27 6.58 -17.35
CA GLU A 106 5.90 5.82 -18.52
C GLU A 106 6.49 4.40 -18.46
N THR A 107 5.76 3.45 -19.04
CA THR A 107 6.24 2.09 -19.27
C THR A 107 5.55 1.46 -20.48
N GLU A 108 6.11 0.37 -20.97
CA GLU A 108 5.42 -0.53 -21.89
C GLU A 108 4.88 -1.73 -21.10
N LEU A 109 3.59 -2.03 -21.27
CA LEU A 109 2.96 -3.22 -20.74
C LEU A 109 2.62 -4.19 -21.86
N THR A 110 2.76 -5.48 -21.59
CA THR A 110 2.27 -6.55 -22.44
C THR A 110 1.29 -7.40 -21.65
N LEU A 111 0.02 -7.41 -22.05
CA LEU A 111 -1.04 -8.13 -21.35
C LEU A 111 -1.63 -9.23 -22.23
N ALA A 112 -2.31 -10.19 -21.60
CA ALA A 112 -3.08 -11.18 -22.35
C ALA A 112 -4.26 -10.51 -23.07
N PRO A 113 -4.84 -11.10 -24.12
CA PRO A 113 -6.07 -10.58 -24.70
C PRO A 113 -7.23 -10.67 -23.69
N GLY A 114 -7.96 -9.58 -23.46
CA GLY A 114 -9.10 -9.55 -22.55
C GLY A 114 -9.39 -8.17 -21.98
N LYS A 115 -10.34 -8.11 -21.04
CA LYS A 115 -10.58 -6.92 -20.22
C LYS A 115 -9.64 -6.97 -19.01
N HIS A 116 -8.96 -5.86 -18.76
CA HIS A 116 -8.03 -5.68 -17.65
C HIS A 116 -8.45 -4.52 -16.76
N THR A 117 -7.98 -4.51 -15.52
CA THR A 117 -8.17 -3.42 -14.54
C THR A 117 -6.85 -3.00 -13.94
#